data_AF-A0A7C7IUG0-F1
#
_entry.id   AF-A0A7C7IUG0-F1
#
_cell.length_a   1.000
_cell.length_b   1.000
_cell.length_c   1.000
_cell.angle_alpha   90.00
_cell.angle_beta   90.00
_cell.angle_gamma   90.00
#
_symmetry.space_group_name_H-M   'P 1'
#
loop_
_entity.id
_entity.type
_entity.pdbx_description
1 polymer ?
#
loop_
_entity_poly.entity_id
_entity_poly.type
_entity_poly.pdbx_seq_one_letter_code
_entity_poly.pdbx_strand_id
1 'polypeptide(L)'
;MDGNTVRLLIFLSVFILMLVLEFFIPRHPTVDSKPRRLGIHLGLSGLNTILLKLVFGAAAVGAAKTVEIKGWGLLNILDWNNVVEFFLVIVFLDLSIYFQHVIVHKVPLFWRFHVVHHSDLDLDVSSGLRFHPVEILASML
;
A
#
# COMPACT_ATOMS: atom_id res chain seq x y z
N MET A 1 -16.41 14.85 -8.89
CA MET A 1 -16.01 13.52 -8.38
C MET A 1 -15.20 13.74 -7.12
N ASP A 2 -15.43 12.98 -6.06
CA ASP A 2 -14.57 13.02 -4.88
C ASP A 2 -13.19 12.38 -5.16
N GLY A 3 -12.21 12.67 -4.31
CA GLY A 3 -10.84 12.18 -4.48
C GLY A 3 -10.71 10.65 -4.42
N ASN A 4 -11.58 9.96 -3.67
CA ASN A 4 -11.55 8.49 -3.58
C ASN A 4 -11.99 7.87 -4.92
N THR A 5 -13.00 8.45 -5.55
CA THR A 5 -13.49 8.04 -6.87
C THR A 5 -12.41 8.26 -7.94
N VAL A 6 -11.74 9.41 -7.92
CA VAL A 6 -10.62 9.68 -8.85
C VAL A 6 -9.50 8.66 -8.67
N ARG A 7 -9.08 8.40 -7.43
CA ARG A 7 -8.03 7.40 -7.13
C ARG A 7 -8.42 6.01 -7.62
N LEU A 8 -9.67 5.61 -7.41
CA LEU A 8 -10.19 4.31 -7.87
C LEU A 8 -10.20 4.23 -9.40
N LEU A 9 -10.66 5.28 -10.10
CA LEU A 9 -10.64 5.28 -11.56
C LEU A 9 -9.23 5.21 -12.12
N ILE A 10 -8.28 5.95 -11.55
CA ILE A 10 -6.86 5.89 -11.96
C ILE A 10 -6.33 4.48 -11.76
N PHE A 11 -6.55 3.89 -10.58
CA PHE A 11 -6.13 2.53 -10.30
C PHE A 11 -6.70 1.53 -11.30
N LEU A 12 -8.02 1.53 -11.53
CA LEU A 12 -8.68 0.62 -12.48
C LEU A 12 -8.19 0.84 -13.91
N SER A 13 -8.00 2.09 -14.33
CA SER A 13 -7.54 2.41 -15.68
C SER A 13 -6.12 1.91 -15.92
N VAL A 14 -5.20 2.16 -14.98
CA VAL A 14 -3.82 1.65 -15.06
C VAL A 14 -3.79 0.14 -14.98
N PHE A 15 -4.55 -0.47 -14.07
CA PHE A 15 -4.60 -1.92 -13.93
C PHE A 15 -5.11 -2.61 -15.20
N ILE A 16 -6.20 -2.12 -15.79
CA ILE A 16 -6.75 -2.64 -17.05
C ILE A 16 -5.75 -2.44 -18.20
N LEU A 17 -5.17 -1.24 -18.31
CA LEU A 17 -4.14 -0.96 -19.33
C LEU A 17 -2.99 -1.96 -19.23
N MET A 18 -2.48 -2.18 -18.02
CA MET A 18 -1.37 -3.11 -17.80
C MET A 18 -1.78 -4.56 -18.08
N LEU A 19 -3.00 -4.99 -17.72
CA LEU A 19 -3.51 -6.32 -18.07
C LEU A 19 -3.58 -6.53 -19.59
N VAL A 20 -4.02 -5.51 -20.32
CA VAL A 20 -4.07 -5.54 -21.79
C VAL A 20 -2.65 -5.60 -22.37
N LEU A 21 -1.73 -4.78 -21.88
CA LEU A 21 -0.33 -4.79 -22.32
C LEU A 21 0.34 -6.15 -22.05
N GLU A 22 0.12 -6.73 -20.87
CA GLU A 22 0.65 -8.04 -20.50
C GLU A 22 0.09 -9.17 -21.37
N PHE A 23 -1.17 -9.07 -21.80
CA PHE A 23 -1.77 -10.02 -22.73
C PHE A 23 -1.07 -10.00 -24.11
N PHE A 24 -0.75 -8.81 -24.62
CA PHE A 24 -0.08 -8.67 -25.92
C PHE A 24 1.44 -8.85 -25.85
N ILE A 25 2.06 -8.60 -24.69
CA ILE A 25 3.51 -8.65 -24.49
C ILE A 25 3.83 -9.58 -23.29
N PRO A 26 3.59 -10.89 -23.40
CA PRO A 26 3.93 -11.83 -22.34
C PRO A 26 5.45 -11.96 -22.25
N ARG A 27 6.04 -11.57 -21.11
CA ARG A 27 7.50 -11.59 -20.90
C ARG A 27 8.03 -12.90 -20.32
N HIS A 28 7.21 -13.60 -19.53
CA HIS A 28 7.62 -14.82 -18.83
C HIS A 28 6.60 -15.94 -19.06
N PRO A 29 7.06 -17.19 -19.23
CA PRO A 29 6.16 -18.35 -19.23
C PRO A 29 5.50 -18.48 -17.85
N THR A 30 4.19 -18.72 -17.83
CA THR A 30 3.45 -18.89 -16.58
C THR A 30 3.59 -20.31 -16.06
N VAL A 31 3.91 -20.44 -14.78
CA VAL A 31 3.98 -21.72 -14.06
C VAL A 31 2.61 -22.07 -13.48
N ASP A 32 1.91 -21.11 -12.89
CA ASP A 32 0.61 -21.31 -12.26
C ASP A 32 -0.56 -20.71 -13.06
N SER A 33 -1.78 -21.13 -12.72
CA SER A 33 -3.02 -20.65 -13.35
C SER A 33 -3.27 -19.18 -13.04
N LYS A 34 -3.17 -18.33 -14.07
CA LYS A 34 -3.38 -16.88 -13.96
C LYS A 34 -4.77 -16.50 -13.40
N PRO A 35 -5.91 -17.07 -13.85
CA PRO A 35 -7.21 -16.75 -13.25
C PRO A 35 -7.28 -17.08 -11.77
N ARG A 36 -6.64 -18.17 -11.33
CA ARG A 36 -6.58 -18.55 -9.91
C ARG A 36 -5.81 -17.51 -9.10
N ARG A 37 -4.59 -17.16 -9.53
CA ARG A 37 -3.77 -16.13 -8.85
C ARG A 37 -4.48 -14.78 -8.80
N LEU A 38 -5.03 -14.34 -9.93
CA LEU A 38 -5.76 -13.08 -10.01
C LEU A 38 -6.95 -13.03 -9.03
N GLY A 39 -7.72 -14.11 -8.92
CA GLY A 39 -8.80 -14.22 -7.95
C GLY A 39 -8.32 -14.11 -6.49
N ILE A 40 -7.19 -14.75 -6.15
CA ILE A 40 -6.59 -14.66 -4.81
C ILE A 40 -6.10 -13.23 -4.53
N HIS A 41 -5.37 -12.60 -5.46
CA HIS A 41 -4.80 -11.27 -5.28
C HIS A 41 -5.87 -10.18 -5.15
N LEU A 42 -6.90 -10.24 -6.01
CA LEU A 42 -8.04 -9.33 -5.92
C LEU A 42 -8.86 -9.58 -4.64
N GLY A 43 -9.01 -10.83 -4.22
CA GLY A 43 -9.66 -11.19 -2.96
C GLY A 43 -8.92 -10.62 -1.74
N LEU A 44 -7.60 -10.78 -1.69
CA LEU A 44 -6.75 -10.19 -0.64
C LEU A 44 -6.82 -8.66 -0.66
N SER A 45 -6.68 -8.02 -1.81
CA SER A 45 -6.76 -6.56 -1.95
C SER A 45 -8.14 -6.02 -1.52
N GLY A 46 -9.21 -6.71 -1.88
CA GLY A 46 -10.58 -6.36 -1.46
C GLY A 46 -10.77 -6.50 0.05
N LEU A 47 -10.35 -7.62 0.62
CA LEU A 47 -10.37 -7.86 2.06
C LEU A 47 -9.57 -6.78 2.82
N ASN A 48 -8.35 -6.50 2.38
CA ASN A 48 -7.48 -5.48 2.97
C ASN A 48 -8.16 -4.09 2.95
N THR A 49 -8.79 -3.73 1.83
CA THR A 49 -9.52 -2.46 1.72
C THR A 49 -10.69 -2.38 2.70
N ILE A 50 -11.45 -3.46 2.86
CA ILE A 50 -12.58 -3.52 3.81
C ILE A 50 -12.06 -3.43 5.25
N LEU A 51 -11.05 -4.22 5.60
CA LEU A 51 -10.47 -4.23 6.95
C LEU A 51 -9.89 -2.87 7.33
N LEU A 52 -9.15 -2.21 6.44
CA LEU A 52 -8.63 -0.87 6.67
C LEU A 52 -9.75 0.14 6.97
N LYS A 53 -10.84 0.10 6.20
CA LYS A 53 -11.99 0.99 6.43
C LYS A 53 -12.71 0.69 7.74
N LEU A 54 -12.79 -0.58 8.15
CA LEU A 54 -13.44 -0.98 9.40
C LEU A 54 -12.59 -0.67 10.63
N VAL A 55 -11.29 -0.96 10.58
CA VAL A 55 -10.38 -0.81 11.73
C VAL A 55 -9.94 0.64 11.89
N PHE A 56 -9.52 1.30 10.81
CA PHE A 56 -8.95 2.64 10.87
C PHE A 56 -9.90 3.71 10.36
N GLY A 57 -10.70 3.46 9.31
CA GLY A 57 -11.67 4.44 8.80
C GLY A 57 -11.05 5.83 8.58
N ALA A 58 -11.52 6.84 9.31
CA ALA A 58 -11.00 8.22 9.26
C ALA A 58 -9.88 8.51 10.29
N ALA A 59 -9.35 7.50 10.99
CA ALA A 59 -8.42 7.67 12.10
C ALA A 59 -7.15 8.43 11.73
N ALA A 60 -6.53 8.13 10.57
CA ALA A 60 -5.31 8.82 10.14
C ALA A 60 -5.54 10.34 9.94
N VAL A 61 -6.66 10.70 9.29
CA VAL A 61 -7.04 12.11 9.08
C VAL A 61 -7.41 12.77 10.41
N GLY A 62 -8.13 12.07 11.28
CA GLY A 62 -8.49 12.56 12.61
C GLY A 62 -7.27 12.78 13.50
N ALA A 63 -6.28 11.88 13.45
CA ALA A 63 -5.03 11.99 14.17
C ALA A 63 -4.23 13.19 13.66
N ALA A 64 -4.06 13.34 12.34
CA ALA A 64 -3.37 14.47 11.73
C ALA A 64 -4.00 15.81 12.16
N LYS A 65 -5.32 15.94 12.08
CA LYS A 65 -6.06 17.13 12.51
C LYS A 65 -5.92 17.40 14.01
N THR A 66 -5.93 16.36 14.84
CA THR A 66 -5.78 16.51 16.30
C THR A 66 -4.37 17.01 16.65
N VAL A 67 -3.35 16.47 15.99
CA VAL A 67 -1.95 16.85 16.17
C VAL A 67 -1.72 18.30 15.72
N GLU A 68 -2.29 18.70 14.57
CA GLU A 68 -2.29 20.08 14.08
C GLU A 68 -2.94 21.05 15.08
N ILE A 69 -4.17 20.80 15.51
CA ILE A 69 -4.90 21.69 16.44
C ILE A 69 -4.17 21.86 17.78
N LYS A 70 -3.55 20.79 18.28
CA LYS A 70 -2.82 20.82 19.54
C LYS A 70 -1.38 21.34 19.40
N GLY A 71 -0.92 21.61 18.17
CA GLY A 71 0.48 21.98 17.91
C GLY A 71 1.47 20.89 18.30
N TRP A 72 1.08 19.61 18.23
CA TRP A 72 1.94 18.49 18.56
C TRP A 72 2.80 18.08 17.36
N GLY A 73 3.98 17.51 17.62
CA GLY A 73 4.85 16.99 16.57
C GLY A 73 5.82 18.04 16.00
N LEU A 74 6.95 17.54 15.50
CA LEU A 74 8.11 18.36 15.16
C LEU A 74 7.80 19.45 14.14
N LEU A 75 7.07 19.13 13.09
CA LEU A 75 6.76 20.09 12.01
C LEU A 75 5.80 21.19 12.45
N ASN A 76 4.90 20.94 13.41
CA ASN A 76 4.03 21.99 13.96
C ASN A 76 4.79 22.99 14.87
N ILE A 77 6.04 22.68 15.25
CA ILE A 77 6.85 23.50 16.17
C ILE A 77 7.91 24.32 15.41
N LEU A 78 8.43 23.80 14.30
CA LEU A 78 9.60 24.37 13.62
C LEU A 78 9.30 25.64 12.82
N ASP A 79 8.03 25.95 12.55
CA ASP A 79 7.56 27.14 11.80
C ASP A 79 8.36 27.36 10.50
N TRP A 80 8.63 26.26 9.79
CA TRP A 80 9.42 26.30 8.56
C TRP A 80 8.53 26.66 7.37
N ASN A 81 9.18 26.94 6.24
CA ASN A 81 8.45 27.12 4.99
C ASN A 81 7.70 25.81 4.63
N ASN A 82 6.39 25.91 4.41
CA ASN A 82 5.52 24.79 4.04
C ASN A 82 6.04 23.91 2.89
N VAL A 83 6.79 24.48 1.93
CA VAL A 83 7.41 23.71 0.84
C VAL A 83 8.49 22.78 1.37
N VAL A 84 9.32 23.24 2.30
CA VAL A 84 10.37 22.43 2.94
C VAL A 84 9.74 21.32 3.77
N GLU A 85 8.73 21.65 4.58
CA GLU A 85 8.00 20.66 5.38
C GLU A 85 7.33 19.60 4.50
N PHE A 86 6.71 20.00 3.39
CA PHE A 86 6.10 19.07 2.44
C PHE A 86 7.10 18.03 1.91
N PHE A 87 8.28 18.47 1.46
CA PHE A 87 9.30 17.55 0.97
C PHE A 87 9.87 16.67 2.09
N LEU A 88 10.05 17.22 3.30
CA LEU A 88 10.48 16.43 4.44
C LEU A 88 9.46 15.36 4.82
N VAL A 89 8.16 15.66 4.80
CA VAL A 89 7.10 14.68 5.04
C VAL A 89 7.20 13.53 4.03
N ILE A 90 7.38 13.84 2.74
CA ILE A 90 7.56 12.80 1.72
C ILE A 90 8.74 11.90 2.07
N VAL A 91 9.90 12.47 2.40
CA VAL A 91 11.11 11.72 2.75
C VAL A 91 10.89 10.87 4.01
N PHE A 92 10.28 11.43 5.06
CA PHE A 92 10.02 10.70 6.29
C PHE A 92 9.01 9.56 6.10
N LEU A 93 7.96 9.77 5.31
CA LEU A 93 6.99 8.72 5.00
C LEU A 93 7.63 7.62 4.17
N ASP A 94 8.43 7.96 3.16
CA ASP A 94 9.14 6.96 2.34
C ASP A 94 10.15 6.16 3.18
N LEU A 95 10.94 6.84 4.03
CA LEU A 95 11.85 6.17 4.96
C LEU A 95 11.10 5.28 5.97
N SER A 96 9.93 5.69 6.44
CA SER A 96 9.11 4.89 7.36
C SER A 96 8.70 3.57 6.70
N ILE A 97 8.22 3.64 5.46
CA ILE A 97 7.87 2.44 4.68
C ILE A 97 9.10 1.61 4.34
N TYR A 98 10.23 2.24 3.99
CA TYR A 98 11.49 1.52 3.75
C TYR A 98 11.94 0.74 4.98
N PHE A 99 11.96 1.36 6.16
CA PHE A 99 12.33 0.69 7.40
C PHE A 99 11.33 -0.40 7.77
N GLN A 100 10.03 -0.17 7.58
CA GLN A 100 9.03 -1.21 7.75
C GLN A 100 9.35 -2.42 6.85
N HIS A 101 9.66 -2.18 5.57
CA HIS A 101 10.00 -3.24 4.62
C HIS A 101 11.26 -4.03 5.05
N VAL A 102 12.30 -3.34 5.53
CA VAL A 102 13.49 -3.98 6.09
C VAL A 102 13.13 -4.82 7.32
N ILE A 103 12.31 -4.29 8.23
CA ILE A 103 11.87 -4.99 9.45
C ILE A 103 11.10 -6.27 9.11
N VAL A 104 10.14 -6.21 8.18
CA VAL A 104 9.34 -7.38 7.80
C VAL A 104 10.18 -8.47 7.11
N HIS A 105 11.30 -8.09 6.48
CA HIS A 105 12.26 -9.04 5.93
C HIS A 105 13.24 -9.62 6.96
N LYS A 106 13.56 -8.88 8.03
CA LYS A 106 14.61 -9.25 8.99
C LYS A 106 14.07 -9.93 10.25
N VAL A 107 12.86 -9.61 10.68
CA VAL A 107 12.27 -10.15 11.91
C VAL A 107 11.43 -11.40 11.57
N PRO A 108 11.75 -12.59 12.11
CA PRO A 108 11.08 -13.83 11.73
C PRO A 108 9.56 -13.82 11.92
N LEU A 109 9.04 -13.16 12.95
CA LEU A 109 7.60 -13.04 13.19
C LEU A 109 6.90 -12.32 12.03
N PHE A 110 7.46 -11.17 11.61
CA PHE A 110 6.86 -10.35 10.56
C PHE A 110 7.05 -10.95 9.16
N TRP A 111 8.17 -11.64 8.94
CA TRP A 111 8.41 -12.39 7.70
C TRP A 111 7.31 -13.42 7.41
N ARG A 112 6.73 -14.06 8.44
CA ARG A 112 5.65 -15.03 8.26
C ARG A 112 4.39 -14.43 7.61
N PHE A 113 4.17 -13.13 7.76
CA PHE A 113 3.09 -12.42 7.07
C PHE A 113 3.56 -11.92 5.70
N HIS A 114 4.75 -11.33 5.66
CA HIS A 114 5.31 -10.74 4.45
C HIS A 114 5.67 -11.77 3.37
N VAL A 115 5.90 -13.05 3.73
CA VAL A 115 6.17 -14.11 2.76
C VAL A 115 5.01 -14.31 1.78
N VAL A 116 3.77 -13.94 2.12
CA VAL A 116 2.63 -13.91 1.17
C VAL A 116 2.92 -12.96 0.00
N HIS A 117 3.58 -11.84 0.28
CA HIS A 117 4.03 -10.92 -0.77
C HIS A 117 5.17 -11.51 -1.63
N HIS A 118 5.93 -12.47 -1.13
CA HIS A 118 7.06 -13.10 -1.85
C HIS A 118 6.77 -14.52 -2.37
N SER A 119 5.55 -15.04 -2.20
CA SER A 119 5.26 -16.46 -2.46
C SER A 119 4.92 -16.82 -3.89
N ASP A 120 4.67 -15.83 -4.76
CA ASP A 120 4.32 -16.11 -6.16
C ASP A 120 5.52 -16.56 -6.97
N LEU A 121 5.29 -17.59 -7.79
CA LEU A 121 6.25 -18.10 -8.76
C LEU A 121 6.24 -17.33 -10.09
N ASP A 122 5.18 -16.54 -10.31
CA ASP A 122 4.94 -15.79 -11.53
C ASP A 122 4.88 -14.29 -11.21
N LEU A 123 5.55 -13.48 -12.03
CA LEU A 123 5.47 -12.03 -11.94
C LEU A 123 4.49 -11.51 -13.00
N ASP A 124 3.43 -10.84 -12.54
CA ASP A 124 2.38 -10.26 -13.39
C ASP A 124 1.80 -8.97 -12.79
N VAL A 125 0.88 -8.34 -13.51
CA VAL A 125 0.20 -7.10 -13.12
C VAL A 125 -0.47 -7.17 -11.74
N SER A 126 -0.92 -8.34 -11.32
CA SER A 126 -1.60 -8.53 -10.03
C SER A 126 -0.64 -8.79 -8.87
N SER A 127 0.65 -9.01 -9.15
CA SER A 127 1.67 -9.31 -8.16
C SER A 127 1.82 -8.22 -7.08
N GLY A 128 1.55 -6.97 -7.44
CA GLY A 128 1.58 -5.85 -6.49
C GLY A 128 0.36 -5.77 -5.55
N LEU A 129 -0.62 -6.67 -5.67
CA LEU A 129 -1.87 -6.61 -4.88
C LEU A 129 -1.91 -7.64 -3.73
N ARG A 130 -0.97 -8.58 -3.69
CA ARG A 130 -0.90 -9.63 -2.68
C ARG A 130 -0.16 -9.16 -1.42
N PHE A 131 -0.92 -8.73 -0.43
CA PHE A 131 -0.40 -8.46 0.90
C PHE A 131 -1.22 -9.20 1.94
N HIS A 132 -0.55 -9.69 2.98
CA HIS A 132 -1.24 -10.31 4.10
C HIS A 132 -2.02 -9.24 4.89
N PRO A 133 -3.27 -9.50 5.35
CA PRO A 133 -4.07 -8.49 6.05
C PRO A 133 -3.40 -7.88 7.28
N VAL A 134 -2.68 -8.69 8.06
CA VAL A 134 -1.91 -8.21 9.23
C VAL A 134 -0.82 -7.22 8.82
N GLU A 135 -0.14 -7.44 7.70
CA GLU A 135 0.89 -6.53 7.21
C GLU A 135 0.27 -5.17 6.85
N ILE A 136 -0.86 -5.18 6.13
CA ILE A 136 -1.57 -3.95 5.75
C ILE A 136 -2.10 -3.18 6.96
N LEU A 137 -2.63 -3.88 7.97
CA LEU A 137 -3.08 -3.23 9.20
C LEU A 137 -1.91 -2.65 9.99
N ALA A 138 -0.77 -3.34 10.02
CA ALA A 138 0.44 -2.85 10.68
C ALA A 138 1.03 -1.63 9.97
N SER A 139 0.95 -1.53 8.64
CA SER A 139 1.40 -0.35 7.87
C SER A 139 0.65 0.94 8.20
N MET A 140 -0.48 0.87 8.91
CA MET A 140 -1.26 2.04 9.33
C MET A 140 -0.91 2.55 10.73
N LEU A 141 -0.05 1.84 11.47
CA LEU A 141 0.38 2.16 12.83
C LEU A 141 1.76 2.83 12.82
#